data_AF-A0A972ICL0-F1
#
_entry.id   AF-A0A972ICL0-F1
#
_cell.length_a   1.000
_cell.length_b   1.000
_cell.length_c   1.000
_cell.angle_alpha   90.00
_cell.angle_beta   90.00
_cell.angle_gamma   90.00
#
_symmetry.space_group_name_H-M   'P 1'
#
loop_
_entity.id
_entity.type
_entity.pdbx_description
1 polymer ?
#
loop_
_entity_poly.entity_id
_entity_poly.type
_entity_poly.pdbx_seq_one_letter_code
_entity_poly.pdbx_strand_id
1 'polypeptide(L)'
;MSSKSVRKVQTDEDVKRKAIKLVIVHLKKKIEPEFQGKDSVLEWIEQMEELLSEEEFVMTKYHQMRKDFNDIIERTLDYDMRSRLRDSWYSLGRAMDKRVKQH
;
A
#
# COMPACT_ATOMS: atom_id res chain seq x y z
N MET A 1 -22.92 -33.41 -5.39
CA MET A 1 -22.40 -32.77 -4.17
C MET A 1 -21.90 -31.39 -4.53
N SER A 2 -22.77 -30.36 -4.49
CA SER A 2 -22.35 -28.99 -4.79
C SER A 2 -21.80 -28.37 -3.53
N SER A 3 -20.48 -28.17 -3.46
CA SER A 3 -19.87 -27.40 -2.38
C SER A 3 -20.38 -25.96 -2.47
N LYS A 4 -21.33 -25.61 -1.60
CA LYS A 4 -21.70 -24.22 -1.37
C LYS A 4 -20.43 -23.51 -0.88
N SER A 5 -19.84 -22.69 -1.73
CA SER A 5 -18.78 -21.78 -1.32
C SER A 5 -19.33 -20.91 -0.20
N VAL A 6 -18.90 -21.16 1.03
CA VAL A 6 -19.18 -20.28 2.16
C VAL A 6 -18.57 -18.93 1.77
N ARG A 7 -19.43 -17.96 1.43
CA ARG A 7 -19.00 -16.60 1.09
C ARG A 7 -18.20 -16.10 2.30
N LYS A 8 -16.88 -15.99 2.15
CA LYS A 8 -16.00 -15.47 3.20
C LYS A 8 -16.54 -14.08 3.56
N VAL A 9 -16.98 -13.91 4.81
CA VAL A 9 -17.48 -12.61 5.30
C VAL A 9 -16.31 -11.66 5.22
N GLN A 10 -16.44 -10.61 4.42
CA GLN A 10 -15.39 -9.60 4.27
C GLN A 10 -15.30 -8.79 5.55
N THR A 11 -14.12 -8.71 6.13
CA THR A 11 -13.83 -7.91 7.31
C THR A 11 -13.31 -6.52 6.93
N ASP A 12 -13.32 -5.57 7.88
CA ASP A 12 -12.70 -4.24 7.69
C ASP A 12 -11.21 -4.38 7.31
N GLU A 13 -10.53 -5.36 7.91
CA GLU A 13 -9.14 -5.67 7.60
C GLU A 13 -8.97 -6.08 6.14
N ASP A 14 -9.83 -6.97 5.63
CA ASP A 14 -9.79 -7.39 4.23
C ASP A 14 -9.96 -6.20 3.27
N VAL A 15 -10.86 -5.26 3.61
CA VAL A 15 -11.08 -4.05 2.80
C VAL A 15 -9.83 -3.16 2.82
N LYS A 16 -9.23 -2.94 3.99
CA LYS A 16 -8.01 -2.13 4.15
C LYS A 16 -6.84 -2.74 3.39
N ARG A 17 -6.56 -4.03 3.58
CA ARG A 17 -5.52 -4.77 2.84
C ARG A 17 -5.70 -4.63 1.33
N LYS A 18 -6.93 -4.82 0.84
CA LYS A 18 -7.23 -4.68 -0.60
C LYS A 18 -7.01 -3.25 -1.09
N ALA A 19 -7.40 -2.25 -0.31
CA ALA A 19 -7.18 -0.86 -0.65
C ALA A 19 -5.67 -0.52 -0.71
N ILE A 20 -4.87 -1.01 0.24
CA ILE A 20 -3.41 -0.83 0.22
C ILE A 20 -2.79 -1.52 -0.99
N LYS A 21 -3.16 -2.78 -1.28
CA LYS A 21 -2.70 -3.50 -2.48
C LYS A 21 -2.97 -2.73 -3.77
N LEU A 22 -4.14 -2.10 -3.88
CA LEU A 22 -4.47 -1.26 -5.03
C LEU A 22 -3.55 -0.04 -5.13
N VAL A 23 -3.20 0.59 -4.00
CA VAL A 23 -2.24 1.70 -3.99
C VAL A 23 -0.85 1.23 -4.43
N ILE A 24 -0.40 0.04 -4.00
CA ILE A 24 0.88 -0.54 -4.44
C ILE A 24 0.89 -0.78 -5.95
N VAL A 25 -0.19 -1.32 -6.52
CA VAL A 25 -0.31 -1.50 -7.98
C VAL A 25 -0.18 -0.16 -8.71
N HIS A 26 -0.81 0.90 -8.20
CA HIS A 26 -0.68 2.23 -8.78
C HIS A 26 0.72 2.82 -8.61
N LEU A 27 1.37 2.56 -7.47
CA LEU A 27 2.74 2.98 -7.20
C LEU A 27 3.72 2.32 -8.17
N LYS A 28 3.64 0.99 -8.38
CA LYS A 28 4.46 0.23 -9.34
C LYS A 28 4.41 0.85 -10.75
N LYS A 29 3.22 1.25 -11.22
CA LYS A 29 3.05 1.93 -12.52
C LYS A 29 3.73 3.30 -12.59
N LYS A 30 3.75 4.05 -11.49
CA LYS A 30 4.35 5.40 -11.44
C LYS A 30 5.88 5.36 -11.47
N ILE A 31 6.47 4.25 -11.01
CA ILE A 31 7.92 4.06 -10.88
C ILE A 31 8.54 3.24 -12.03
N GLU A 32 7.78 2.96 -13.09
CA GLU A 32 8.32 2.32 -14.30
C GLU A 32 9.48 3.11 -14.92
N PRO A 33 9.42 4.46 -15.04
CA PRO A 33 10.57 5.25 -15.49
C PRO A 33 11.77 5.11 -14.55
N GLU A 34 12.97 5.37 -15.07
CA GLU A 34 14.18 5.42 -14.24
C GLU A 34 14.26 6.76 -13.50
N PHE A 35 14.54 6.73 -12.20
CA PHE A 35 14.70 7.93 -11.38
C PHE A 35 15.58 7.62 -10.17
N GLN A 36 16.17 8.67 -9.59
CA GLN A 36 17.00 8.51 -8.42
C GLN A 36 16.19 8.05 -7.20
N GLY A 37 16.66 7.00 -6.54
CA GLY A 37 16.01 6.43 -5.36
C GLY A 37 14.91 5.42 -5.71
N LYS A 38 14.79 5.01 -6.97
CA LYS A 38 13.87 3.95 -7.42
C LYS A 38 14.07 2.65 -6.66
N ASP A 39 15.32 2.22 -6.44
CA ASP A 39 15.63 1.01 -5.69
C ASP A 39 15.07 1.05 -4.27
N SER A 40 15.18 2.20 -3.58
CA SER A 40 14.61 2.38 -2.25
C SER A 40 13.08 2.28 -2.26
N VAL A 41 12.42 2.78 -3.32
CA VAL A 41 10.97 2.63 -3.47
C VAL A 41 10.58 1.18 -3.76
N LEU A 42 11.36 0.46 -4.59
CA LEU A 42 11.14 -0.95 -4.89
C LEU A 42 11.31 -1.83 -3.64
N GLU A 43 12.37 -1.61 -2.88
CA GLU A 43 12.60 -2.29 -1.60
C GLU A 43 11.44 -2.05 -0.62
N TRP A 44 10.99 -0.80 -0.50
CA TRP A 44 9.84 -0.46 0.33
C TRP A 44 8.55 -1.17 -0.13
N ILE A 45 8.35 -1.27 -1.45
CA ILE A 45 7.20 -1.99 -2.03
C ILE A 45 7.24 -3.47 -1.64
N GLU A 46 8.40 -4.11 -1.77
CA GLU A 46 8.57 -5.53 -1.41
C GLU A 46 8.25 -5.77 0.07
N GLN A 47 8.80 -4.94 0.97
CA GLN A 47 8.52 -5.01 2.41
C GLN A 47 7.02 -4.81 2.73
N MET A 48 6.35 -3.90 2.00
CA MET A 48 4.91 -3.69 2.19
C MET A 48 4.10 -4.88 1.66
N GLU A 49 4.52 -5.50 0.55
CA GLU A 49 3.89 -6.72 0.04
C GLU A 49 4.04 -7.90 1.00
N GLU A 50 5.21 -8.02 1.64
CA GLU A 50 5.45 -8.99 2.72
C GLU A 50 4.50 -8.75 3.91
N LEU A 51 4.41 -7.51 4.42
CA LEU A 51 3.47 -7.14 5.49
C LEU A 51 2.02 -7.51 5.13
N LEU A 52 1.62 -7.29 3.87
CA LEU A 52 0.27 -7.61 3.40
C LEU A 52 0.02 -9.10 3.18
N SER A 53 1.08 -9.91 3.16
CA SER A 53 1.03 -11.37 3.08
C SER A 53 0.94 -12.04 4.45
N GLU A 54 1.28 -11.35 5.54
CA GLU A 54 1.15 -11.85 6.92
C GLU A 54 -0.29 -12.27 7.22
N GLU A 55 -0.49 -13.33 8.00
CA GLU A 55 -1.83 -13.83 8.35
C GLU A 55 -2.66 -12.77 9.09
N GLU A 56 -2.02 -11.99 9.96
CA GLU A 56 -2.62 -10.87 10.70
C GLU A 56 -2.07 -9.53 10.22
N PHE A 57 -2.95 -8.53 10.08
CA PHE A 57 -2.52 -7.22 9.62
C PHE A 57 -2.04 -6.35 10.78
N VAL A 58 -0.73 -6.23 10.92
CA VAL A 58 -0.12 -5.48 12.02
C VAL A 58 -0.13 -3.97 11.74
N MET A 59 -1.10 -3.27 12.33
CA MET A 59 -1.31 -1.82 12.19
C MET A 59 -0.08 -0.96 12.50
N THR A 60 0.68 -1.34 13.54
CA THR A 60 1.89 -0.61 13.94
C THR A 60 2.98 -0.69 12.89
N LYS A 61 3.21 -1.88 12.31
CA LYS A 61 4.12 -2.07 11.17
C LYS A 61 3.67 -1.24 9.98
N TYR A 62 2.38 -1.23 9.65
CA TYR A 62 1.86 -0.39 8.56
C TYR A 62 2.15 1.10 8.77
N HIS A 63 1.95 1.62 9.99
CA HIS A 63 2.25 3.01 10.29
C HIS A 63 3.74 3.32 10.18
N GLN A 64 4.61 2.38 10.55
CA GLN A 64 6.05 2.52 10.34
C GLN A 64 6.38 2.57 8.85
N MET A 65 5.90 1.60 8.07
CA MET A 65 6.08 1.59 6.61
C MET A 65 5.61 2.89 5.97
N ARG A 66 4.50 3.48 6.41
CA ARG A 66 4.03 4.76 5.87
C ARG A 66 4.96 5.94 6.20
N LYS A 67 5.64 5.94 7.34
CA LYS A 67 6.67 6.93 7.68
C LYS A 67 7.89 6.73 6.79
N ASP A 68 8.37 5.49 6.67
CA ASP A 68 9.54 5.16 5.85
C ASP A 68 9.33 5.57 4.39
N PHE A 69 8.13 5.36 3.84
CA PHE A 69 7.79 5.82 2.50
C PHE A 69 7.87 7.34 2.36
N ASN A 70 7.39 8.08 3.37
CA ASN A 70 7.47 9.53 3.37
C ASN A 70 8.93 10.00 3.37
N ASP A 71 9.79 9.35 4.16
CA ASP A 71 11.20 9.68 4.23
C ASP A 71 11.92 9.40 2.90
N ILE A 72 11.55 8.32 2.19
CA ILE A 72 12.04 8.07 0.82
C ILE A 72 11.59 9.19 -0.12
N ILE A 73 10.32 9.59 -0.08
CA ILE A 73 9.76 10.68 -0.91
C ILE A 73 10.52 12.00 -0.69
N GLU A 74 10.79 12.39 0.55
CA GLU A 74 11.52 13.63 0.83
C GLU A 74 12.97 13.60 0.32
N ARG A 75 13.56 12.40 0.16
CA ARG A 75 14.93 12.19 -0.30
C ARG A 75 15.07 12.05 -1.83
N THR A 76 14.00 11.87 -2.61
CA THR A 76 14.11 11.80 -4.08
C THR A 76 14.45 13.17 -4.67
N LEU A 77 15.48 13.23 -5.53
CA LEU A 77 16.10 14.50 -5.97
C LEU A 77 15.32 15.28 -7.03
N ASP A 78 14.30 14.71 -7.68
CA ASP A 78 13.43 15.44 -8.61
C ASP A 78 12.06 15.74 -8.01
N TYR A 79 11.62 16.99 -8.19
CA TYR A 79 10.33 17.48 -7.70
C TYR A 79 9.15 16.69 -8.28
N ASP A 80 9.24 16.32 -9.55
CA ASP A 80 8.14 15.70 -10.27
C ASP A 80 7.85 14.28 -9.73
N MET A 81 8.88 13.44 -9.54
CA MET A 81 8.67 12.14 -8.89
C MET A 81 8.20 12.31 -7.44
N ARG A 82 8.79 13.24 -6.68
CA ARG A 82 8.35 13.52 -5.30
C ARG A 82 6.87 13.82 -5.23
N SER A 83 6.37 14.68 -6.11
CA SER A 83 4.94 15.02 -6.20
C SER A 83 4.10 13.78 -6.54
N ARG A 84 4.49 13.00 -7.55
CA ARG A 84 3.78 11.78 -7.97
C ARG A 84 3.68 10.73 -6.86
N LEU A 85 4.74 10.55 -6.07
CA LEU A 85 4.79 9.59 -4.97
C LEU A 85 4.03 10.07 -3.73
N ARG A 86 4.03 11.39 -3.44
CA ARG A 86 3.27 11.98 -2.33
C ARG A 86 1.77 11.72 -2.44
N ASP A 87 1.21 11.71 -3.65
CA ASP A 87 -0.19 11.32 -3.89
C ASP A 87 -0.47 9.86 -3.47
N SER A 88 0.49 8.96 -3.73
CA SER A 88 0.40 7.57 -3.30
C SER A 88 0.48 7.46 -1.77
N TRP A 89 1.35 8.24 -1.12
CA TRP A 89 1.44 8.30 0.35
C TRP A 89 0.15 8.81 1.01
N TYR A 90 -0.50 9.80 0.41
CA TYR A 90 -1.83 10.25 0.85
C TYR A 90 -2.87 9.13 0.69
N SER A 91 -2.89 8.47 -0.47
CA SER A 91 -3.80 7.36 -0.78
C SER A 91 -3.62 6.18 0.18
N LEU A 92 -2.39 5.88 0.60
CA LEU A 92 -2.10 4.92 1.66
C LEU A 92 -2.84 5.30 2.94
N GLY A 93 -2.69 6.54 3.42
CA GLY A 93 -3.39 7.00 4.62
C GLY A 93 -4.91 6.80 4.53
N ARG A 94 -5.50 7.14 3.38
CA ARG A 94 -6.93 6.97 3.11
C ARG A 94 -7.38 5.51 2.98
N ALA A 95 -6.47 4.59 2.64
CA ALA A 95 -6.78 3.16 2.59
C ALA A 95 -7.13 2.61 3.99
N MET A 96 -6.55 3.20 5.04
CA MET A 96 -6.82 2.82 6.44
C MET A 96 -8.19 3.26 6.94
N ASP A 97 -8.76 4.31 6.35
CA ASP A 97 -10.10 4.79 6.66
C ASP A 97 -11.19 3.88 6.06
N LYS A 98 -10.82 2.93 5.19
CA LYS A 98 -11.78 2.03 4.56
C LYS A 98 -12.34 1.03 5.57
N ARG A 99 -13.65 0.83 5.47
CA ARG A 99 -14.44 -0.11 6.27
C ARG A 99 -15.39 -0.86 5.34
N VAL A 100 -15.85 -2.02 5.77
CA VAL A 100 -16.90 -2.78 5.08
C VAL A 100 -18.11 -1.89 4.95
N LYS A 101 -18.63 -1.78 3.72
CA LYS A 101 -19.89 -1.08 3.50
C LYS A 101 -20.99 -1.93 4.11
N GLN A 102 -21.61 -1.43 5.17
CA GLN A 102 -22.86 -1.98 5.66
C GLN A 102 -23.94 -1.57 4.64
N HIS A 103 -24.50 -2.58 3.96
CA HIS A 103 -25.64 -2.42 3.04
C HIS A 103 -26.94 -2.60 3.79
#